data_AF-A0A2A4YN67-F1
#
_entry.id   AF-A0A2A4YN67-F1
#
_cell.length_a   1.000
_cell.length_b   1.000
_cell.length_c   1.000
_cell.angle_alpha   90.00
_cell.angle_beta   90.00
_cell.angle_gamma   90.00
#
_symmetry.space_group_name_H-M   'P 1'
#
loop_
_entity.id
_entity.type
_entity.pdbx_description
1 polymer ?
#
loop_
_entity_poly.entity_id
_entity_poly.type
_entity_poly.pdbx_seq_one_letter_code
_entity_poly.pdbx_strand_id
1 'polypeptide(L)'
;MNENKEIGITEKVDASNLTLVGGAIALSAYVWDLSFNYGAFGVIFLGHLIAVWLFSLSILFITVLAKKQVLPGGKLLGYLMLALPTIWLIFRVMDDSLTTGQLTDYILHLASILSIVISLPYLLYLFFYFTNPDLFKLKRKLIAGLVVFVLLIGSVGYTLGHHNYLIMSCENFEVSGQDTPKNCLCEEN
;
A
#
# COMPACT_ATOMS: atom_id res chain seq x y z
N MET A 1 -21.96 10.70 40.15
CA MET A 1 -22.07 11.23 38.77
C MET A 1 -20.70 11.27 38.04
N ASN A 2 -19.72 10.45 38.45
CA ASN A 2 -18.36 10.45 37.87
C ASN A 2 -17.99 9.10 37.21
N GLU A 3 -18.57 7.98 37.66
CA GLU A 3 -18.31 6.64 37.11
C GLU A 3 -18.70 6.48 35.63
N ASN A 4 -19.86 7.01 35.20
CA ASN A 4 -20.29 6.90 33.79
C ASN A 4 -19.35 7.65 32.82
N LYS A 5 -18.60 8.65 33.31
CA LYS A 5 -17.65 9.40 32.49
C LYS A 5 -16.33 8.65 32.35
N GLU A 6 -15.87 7.97 33.40
CA GLU A 6 -14.65 7.16 33.34
C GLU A 6 -14.84 5.92 32.46
N ILE A 7 -15.96 5.20 32.59
CA ILE A 7 -16.26 3.98 31.80
C ILE A 7 -16.27 4.30 30.30
N GLY A 8 -16.93 5.39 29.89
CA GLY A 8 -16.98 5.82 28.49
C GLY A 8 -15.66 6.36 27.95
N ILE A 9 -14.74 6.81 28.80
CA ILE A 9 -13.38 7.22 28.39
C ILE A 9 -12.51 5.97 28.19
N THR A 10 -12.55 4.99 29.10
CA THR A 10 -11.79 3.74 28.96
C THR A 10 -12.21 2.94 27.74
N GLU A 11 -13.51 2.77 27.49
CA GLU A 11 -14.03 2.02 26.32
C GLU A 11 -13.62 2.68 24.99
N LYS A 12 -13.67 4.02 24.92
CA LYS A 12 -13.27 4.77 23.73
C LYS A 12 -11.75 4.72 23.48
N VAL A 13 -10.95 4.73 24.55
CA VAL A 13 -9.48 4.61 24.46
C VAL A 13 -9.08 3.22 23.99
N ASP A 14 -9.73 2.15 24.48
CA ASP A 14 -9.45 0.78 24.05
C ASP A 14 -9.82 0.53 22.59
N ALA A 15 -10.97 1.04 22.12
CA ALA A 15 -11.37 0.92 20.72
C ALA A 15 -10.43 1.66 19.75
N SER A 16 -9.92 2.84 20.15
CA SER A 16 -8.96 3.61 19.36
C SER A 16 -7.60 2.89 19.28
N ASN A 17 -7.12 2.36 20.40
CA ASN A 17 -5.87 1.59 20.45
C ASN A 17 -5.97 0.30 19.61
N LEU A 18 -7.09 -0.42 19.70
CA LEU A 18 -7.32 -1.63 18.91
C LEU A 18 -7.30 -1.35 17.40
N THR A 19 -7.92 -0.26 16.96
CA THR A 19 -7.94 0.12 15.54
C THR A 19 -6.54 0.54 15.07
N LEU A 20 -5.77 1.23 15.91
CA LEU A 20 -4.39 1.60 15.61
C LEU A 20 -3.49 0.36 15.49
N VAL A 21 -3.54 -0.55 16.47
CA VAL A 21 -2.74 -1.78 16.46
C VAL A 21 -3.14 -2.66 15.29
N GLY A 22 -4.45 -2.86 15.07
CA GLY A 22 -4.96 -3.62 13.93
C GLY A 22 -4.53 -3.02 12.59
N GLY A 23 -4.61 -1.69 12.44
CA GLY A 23 -4.15 -0.98 11.25
C GLY A 23 -2.64 -1.09 11.03
N ALA A 24 -1.84 -1.02 12.10
CA ALA A 24 -0.39 -1.20 12.01
C ALA A 24 -0.01 -2.63 11.62
N ILE A 25 -0.70 -3.65 12.15
CA ILE A 25 -0.48 -5.05 11.78
C ILE A 25 -0.86 -5.28 10.32
N ALA A 26 -2.04 -4.82 9.89
CA ALA A 26 -2.48 -4.95 8.49
C ALA A 26 -1.51 -4.25 7.53
N LEU A 27 -1.06 -3.04 7.89
CA LEU A 27 -0.07 -2.31 7.11
C LEU A 27 1.26 -3.06 7.04
N SER A 28 1.72 -3.63 8.15
CA SER A 28 2.96 -4.39 8.18
C SER A 28 2.92 -5.64 7.30
N ALA A 29 1.81 -6.38 7.32
CA ALA A 29 1.62 -7.56 6.48
C ALA A 29 1.61 -7.20 4.99
N TYR A 30 0.91 -6.11 4.64
CA TYR A 30 0.88 -5.63 3.26
C TYR A 30 2.25 -5.14 2.77
N VAL A 31 2.97 -4.37 3.61
CA VAL A 31 4.30 -3.85 3.29
C VAL A 31 5.32 -4.98 3.16
N TRP A 32 5.24 -5.99 4.03
CA TRP A 32 6.07 -7.18 3.94
C TRP A 32 5.90 -7.86 2.59
N ASP A 33 4.67 -8.19 2.22
CA ASP A 33 4.36 -8.92 0.98
C ASP A 33 4.83 -8.12 -0.25
N LEU A 34 4.48 -6.83 -0.31
CA LEU A 34 4.91 -5.95 -1.39
C LEU A 34 6.45 -5.89 -1.50
N SER A 35 7.14 -5.75 -0.38
CA SER A 35 8.59 -5.55 -0.35
C SER A 35 9.36 -6.84 -0.65
N PHE A 36 8.88 -7.98 -0.15
CA PHE A 36 9.44 -9.29 -0.44
C PHE A 36 9.33 -9.63 -1.92
N ASN A 37 8.13 -9.49 -2.49
CA ASN A 37 7.89 -9.75 -3.91
C ASN A 37 8.73 -8.82 -4.79
N TYR A 38 8.82 -7.53 -4.43
CA TYR A 38 9.69 -6.60 -5.14
C TYR A 38 11.18 -6.99 -5.04
N GLY A 39 11.64 -7.46 -3.87
CA GLY A 39 13.01 -7.95 -3.69
C GLY A 39 13.33 -9.20 -4.51
N ALA A 40 12.38 -10.13 -4.61
CA ALA A 40 12.57 -11.39 -5.33
C ALA A 40 12.49 -11.22 -6.86
N PHE A 41 11.51 -10.45 -7.34
CA PHE A 41 11.20 -10.37 -8.77
C PHE A 41 11.66 -9.07 -9.43
N GLY A 42 12.00 -8.04 -8.64
CA GLY A 42 12.35 -6.71 -9.16
C GLY A 42 11.18 -5.93 -9.76
N VAL A 43 9.96 -6.47 -9.67
CA VAL A 43 8.74 -5.88 -10.24
C VAL A 43 7.62 -5.85 -9.21
N ILE A 44 6.69 -4.92 -9.37
CA ILE A 44 5.47 -4.87 -8.56
C ILE A 44 4.38 -5.61 -9.32
N PHE A 45 3.78 -6.62 -8.70
CA PHE A 45 2.73 -7.40 -9.33
C PHE A 45 1.49 -6.57 -9.66
N LEU A 46 0.87 -6.91 -10.80
CA LEU A 46 -0.35 -6.27 -11.29
C LEU A 46 -1.48 -6.31 -10.25
N GLY A 47 -1.56 -7.38 -9.45
CA GLY A 47 -2.55 -7.50 -8.37
C GLY A 47 -2.50 -6.33 -7.38
N HIS A 48 -1.30 -5.90 -6.97
CA HIS A 48 -1.16 -4.75 -6.07
C HIS A 48 -1.53 -3.43 -6.75
N LEU A 49 -1.15 -3.26 -8.01
CA LEU A 49 -1.50 -2.09 -8.82
C LEU A 49 -3.03 -1.93 -8.95
N ILE A 50 -3.72 -3.03 -9.30
CA ILE A 50 -5.19 -3.05 -9.42
C ILE A 50 -5.85 -2.79 -8.06
N ALA A 51 -5.33 -3.35 -6.97
CA ALA A 51 -5.86 -3.11 -5.64
C ALA A 51 -5.79 -1.62 -5.26
N VAL A 52 -4.62 -0.98 -5.41
CA VAL A 52 -4.45 0.46 -5.16
C VAL A 52 -5.41 1.29 -6.01
N TRP A 53 -5.56 0.93 -7.30
CA TRP A 53 -6.51 1.57 -8.19
C TRP A 53 -7.96 1.44 -7.72
N LEU A 54 -8.40 0.23 -7.33
CA LEU A 54 -9.76 -0.01 -6.83
C LEU A 54 -10.07 0.78 -5.56
N PHE A 55 -9.12 0.85 -4.62
CA PHE A 55 -9.28 1.64 -3.40
C PHE A 55 -9.39 3.14 -3.71
N SER A 56 -8.52 3.66 -4.58
CA SER A 56 -8.58 5.05 -5.02
C SER A 56 -9.89 5.40 -5.72
N LEU A 57 -10.35 4.53 -6.61
CA LEU A 57 -11.60 4.71 -7.33
C LEU A 57 -12.80 4.68 -6.37
N SER A 58 -12.81 3.75 -5.41
CA SER A 58 -13.88 3.64 -4.41
C SER A 58 -14.01 4.91 -3.57
N ILE A 59 -12.89 5.45 -3.08
CA ILE A 59 -12.88 6.70 -2.31
C ILE A 59 -13.32 7.87 -3.18
N LEU A 60 -12.82 7.96 -4.41
CA LEU A 60 -13.22 9.01 -5.35
C LEU A 60 -14.74 8.96 -5.61
N PHE A 61 -15.29 7.77 -5.82
CA PHE A 61 -16.72 7.58 -6.05
C PHE A 61 -17.57 7.99 -4.84
N ILE A 62 -17.19 7.53 -3.64
CA ILE A 62 -17.89 7.88 -2.39
C ILE A 62 -17.83 9.39 -2.15
N THR A 63 -16.68 10.02 -2.36
CA THR A 63 -16.49 11.47 -2.12
C THR A 63 -17.31 12.32 -3.09
N VAL A 64 -17.40 11.92 -4.37
CA VAL A 64 -18.27 12.56 -5.36
C VAL A 64 -19.75 12.39 -5.01
N LEU A 65 -20.18 11.18 -4.62
CA LEU A 65 -21.56 10.90 -4.24
C LEU A 65 -22.01 11.62 -2.97
N ALA A 66 -21.12 11.70 -1.96
CA ALA A 66 -21.44 12.32 -0.68
C ALA A 66 -21.73 13.82 -0.79
N LYS A 67 -21.35 14.48 -1.91
CA LYS A 67 -21.50 15.94 -2.18
C LYS A 67 -21.00 16.86 -1.04
N LYS A 68 -20.25 16.30 -0.09
CA LYS A 68 -19.67 16.97 1.08
C LYS A 68 -18.15 16.87 0.99
N GLN A 69 -17.46 17.83 1.57
CA GLN A 69 -16.00 17.82 1.61
C GLN A 69 -15.54 16.81 2.65
N VAL A 70 -15.36 15.57 2.20
CA VAL A 70 -14.85 14.44 3.00
C VAL A 70 -13.32 14.37 3.00
N LEU A 71 -12.68 14.89 1.95
CA LEU A 71 -11.23 14.83 1.79
C LEU A 71 -10.53 15.91 2.64
N PRO A 72 -9.57 15.53 3.50
CA PRO A 72 -8.68 16.48 4.17
C PRO A 72 -7.71 17.11 3.17
N GLY A 73 -7.59 18.45 3.21
CA GLY A 73 -6.78 19.25 2.29
C GLY A 73 -7.57 19.99 1.19
N GLY A 74 -6.86 20.58 0.24
CA GLY A 74 -7.47 21.28 -0.90
C GLY A 74 -8.13 20.30 -1.88
N LYS A 75 -9.37 20.59 -2.30
CA LYS A 75 -10.20 19.69 -3.12
C LYS A 75 -9.45 19.11 -4.33
N LEU A 76 -8.79 19.98 -5.10
CA LEU A 76 -8.17 19.58 -6.37
C LEU A 76 -7.01 18.59 -6.19
N LEU A 77 -6.13 18.81 -5.21
CA LEU A 77 -4.95 17.98 -5.01
C LEU A 77 -5.32 16.55 -4.58
N GLY A 78 -6.30 16.42 -3.68
CA GLY A 78 -6.78 15.10 -3.24
C GLY A 78 -7.39 14.29 -4.39
N TYR A 79 -8.24 14.92 -5.21
CA TYR A 79 -8.80 14.26 -6.40
C TYR A 79 -7.71 13.90 -7.42
N LEU A 80 -6.71 14.75 -7.63
CA LEU A 80 -5.61 14.48 -8.55
C LEU A 80 -4.77 13.29 -8.09
N MET A 81 -4.47 13.18 -6.79
CA MET A 81 -3.78 12.01 -6.23
C MET A 81 -4.58 10.73 -6.38
N LEU A 82 -5.89 10.76 -6.15
CA LEU A 82 -6.78 9.60 -6.30
C LEU A 82 -7.03 9.21 -7.77
N ALA A 83 -6.95 10.17 -8.69
CA ALA A 83 -7.11 9.91 -10.12
C ALA A 83 -5.84 9.34 -10.76
N LEU A 84 -4.68 9.52 -10.12
CA LEU A 84 -3.38 9.11 -10.65
C LEU A 84 -3.32 7.62 -11.05
N PRO A 85 -3.80 6.66 -10.22
CA PRO A 85 -3.82 5.24 -10.62
C PRO A 85 -4.72 4.97 -11.82
N THR A 86 -5.84 5.68 -11.94
CA THR A 86 -6.77 5.54 -13.08
C THR A 86 -6.14 6.07 -14.36
N ILE A 87 -5.47 7.23 -14.29
CA ILE A 87 -4.75 7.82 -15.41
C ILE A 87 -3.66 6.85 -15.90
N TRP A 88 -2.86 6.31 -14.98
CA TRP A 88 -1.84 5.31 -15.31
C TRP A 88 -2.43 4.07 -16.00
N LEU A 89 -3.53 3.54 -15.46
CA LEU A 89 -4.18 2.34 -16.00
C LEU A 89 -4.71 2.56 -17.42
N ILE A 90 -5.30 3.74 -17.69
CA ILE A 90 -5.74 4.11 -19.05
C ILE A 90 -4.54 4.14 -20.00
N PHE A 91 -3.43 4.77 -19.60
CA PHE A 91 -2.22 4.78 -20.43
C PHE A 91 -1.67 3.39 -20.70
N ARG A 92 -1.68 2.48 -19.71
CA ARG A 92 -1.23 1.10 -19.88
C ARG A 92 -2.10 0.32 -20.87
N VAL A 93 -3.41 0.49 -20.83
CA VAL A 93 -4.35 -0.15 -21.77
C VAL A 93 -4.17 0.38 -23.20
N MET A 94 -3.96 1.69 -23.34
CA MET A 94 -3.70 2.29 -24.65
C MET A 94 -2.36 1.83 -25.24
N ASP A 95 -1.33 1.71 -24.41
CA ASP A 95 -0.01 1.26 -24.84
C ASP A 95 -0.02 -0.20 -25.31
N ASP A 96 -0.69 -1.11 -24.61
CA ASP A 96 -0.75 -2.52 -25.04
C ASP A 96 -1.42 -2.70 -26.43
N SER A 97 -2.29 -1.76 -26.81
CA SER A 97 -2.93 -1.74 -28.13
C SER A 97 -2.06 -1.12 -29.24
N LEU A 98 -0.98 -0.44 -28.89
CA LEU A 98 -0.06 0.25 -29.80
C LEU A 98 1.30 -0.43 -29.69
N THR A 99 1.86 -0.98 -30.76
CA THR A 99 3.25 -1.47 -30.73
C THR A 99 4.22 -0.30 -30.53
N THR A 100 4.45 0.10 -29.28
CA THR A 100 5.32 1.20 -28.88
C THR A 100 6.73 0.69 -28.58
N GLY A 101 7.72 1.56 -28.75
CA GLY A 101 9.14 1.21 -28.56
C GLY A 101 9.54 1.10 -27.08
N GLN A 102 10.72 0.54 -26.82
CA GLN A 102 11.30 0.31 -25.47
C GLN A 102 11.28 1.52 -24.53
N LEU A 103 11.35 2.76 -25.07
CA LEU A 103 11.28 3.98 -24.27
C LEU A 103 9.91 4.16 -23.58
N THR A 104 8.83 3.84 -24.28
CA THR A 104 7.47 4.03 -23.76
C THR A 104 7.18 3.06 -22.60
N ASP A 105 7.59 1.80 -22.74
CA ASP A 105 7.44 0.80 -21.67
C ASP A 105 8.24 1.19 -20.41
N TYR A 106 9.45 1.74 -20.57
CA TYR A 106 10.22 2.27 -19.43
C TYR A 106 9.50 3.43 -18.73
N ILE A 107 8.94 4.38 -19.48
CA ILE A 107 8.18 5.51 -18.93
C ILE A 107 6.93 5.03 -18.20
N LEU A 108 6.20 4.06 -18.75
CA LEU A 108 5.01 3.48 -18.12
C LEU A 108 5.34 2.69 -16.87
N HIS A 109 6.47 1.98 -16.86
CA HIS A 109 6.97 1.31 -15.68
C HIS A 109 7.32 2.33 -14.57
N LEU A 110 8.04 3.40 -14.91
CA LEU A 110 8.34 4.47 -13.94
C LEU A 110 7.06 5.14 -13.43
N ALA A 111 6.09 5.40 -14.32
CA ALA A 111 4.79 5.96 -13.94
C ALA A 111 4.01 5.03 -13.01
N SER A 112 4.13 3.70 -13.16
CA SER A 112 3.51 2.71 -12.27
C SER A 112 4.07 2.80 -10.85
N ILE A 113 5.39 2.89 -10.73
CA ILE A 113 6.09 3.03 -9.45
C ILE A 113 5.68 4.35 -8.79
N LEU A 114 5.73 5.46 -9.53
CA LEU A 114 5.31 6.77 -9.03
C LEU A 114 3.84 6.76 -8.58
N SER A 115 2.97 6.09 -9.33
CA SER A 115 1.55 5.98 -9.01
C SER A 115 1.34 5.32 -7.64
N ILE A 116 2.03 4.22 -7.37
CA ILE A 116 1.97 3.55 -6.06
C ILE A 116 2.60 4.42 -4.98
N VAL A 117 3.83 4.90 -5.20
CA VAL A 117 4.60 5.66 -4.19
C VAL A 117 3.86 6.92 -3.76
N ILE A 118 3.08 7.54 -4.64
CA ILE A 118 2.29 8.73 -4.33
C ILE A 118 0.92 8.35 -3.76
N SER A 119 0.20 7.43 -4.40
CA SER A 119 -1.19 7.14 -4.06
C SER A 119 -1.31 6.31 -2.78
N LEU A 120 -0.41 5.33 -2.56
CA LEU A 120 -0.47 4.43 -1.43
C LEU A 120 -0.35 5.17 -0.08
N PRO A 121 0.61 6.08 0.14
CA PRO A 121 0.65 6.87 1.37
C PRO A 121 -0.60 7.73 1.58
N TYR A 122 -1.15 8.28 0.49
CA TYR A 122 -2.38 9.07 0.57
C TYR A 122 -3.60 8.21 0.92
N LEU A 123 -3.73 7.02 0.33
CA LEU A 123 -4.76 6.04 0.68
C LEU A 123 -4.67 5.61 2.13
N LEU A 124 -3.46 5.32 2.62
CA LEU A 124 -3.23 4.98 4.02
C LEU A 124 -3.59 6.16 4.94
N TYR A 125 -3.21 7.36 4.56
CA TYR A 125 -3.59 8.57 5.28
C TYR A 125 -5.12 8.72 5.36
N LEU A 126 -5.84 8.55 4.24
CA LEU A 126 -7.30 8.60 4.20
C LEU A 126 -7.95 7.46 5.01
N PHE A 127 -7.39 6.26 4.96
CA PHE A 127 -7.85 5.13 5.75
C PHE A 127 -7.80 5.46 7.24
N PHE A 128 -6.66 5.93 7.76
CA PHE A 128 -6.55 6.34 9.15
C PHE A 128 -7.41 7.57 9.48
N TYR A 129 -7.55 8.51 8.55
CA TYR A 129 -8.39 9.70 8.73
C TYR A 129 -9.87 9.33 8.91
N PHE A 130 -10.37 8.37 8.15
CA PHE A 130 -11.77 7.93 8.26
C PHE A 130 -12.01 6.94 9.40
N THR A 131 -11.04 6.06 9.69
CA THR A 131 -11.21 5.01 10.73
C THR A 131 -10.86 5.47 12.13
N ASN A 132 -9.90 6.37 12.29
CA ASN A 132 -9.45 6.86 13.59
C ASN A 132 -8.92 8.31 13.51
N PRO A 133 -9.82 9.31 13.43
CA PRO A 133 -9.42 10.71 13.31
C PRO A 133 -8.61 11.21 14.52
N ASP A 134 -8.72 10.54 15.67
CA ASP A 134 -7.95 10.86 16.87
C ASP A 134 -6.45 10.54 16.70
N LEU A 135 -6.05 9.69 15.73
CA LEU A 135 -4.64 9.44 15.37
C LEU A 135 -3.90 10.71 14.93
N PHE A 136 -4.60 11.65 14.31
CA PHE A 136 -3.99 12.91 13.88
C PHE A 136 -3.76 13.90 15.03
N LYS A 137 -4.29 13.59 16.22
CA LYS A 137 -3.99 14.30 17.47
C LYS A 137 -2.83 13.67 18.24
N LEU A 138 -2.32 12.52 17.81
CA LEU A 138 -1.19 11.87 18.48
C LEU A 138 0.09 12.68 18.35
N LYS A 139 1.00 12.48 19.30
CA LYS A 139 2.32 13.12 19.32
C LYS A 139 3.11 12.70 18.06
N ARG A 140 3.78 13.67 17.42
CA ARG A 140 4.65 13.45 16.24
C ARG A 140 5.62 12.26 16.38
N LYS A 141 6.08 11.98 17.61
CA LYS A 141 6.95 10.84 17.92
C LYS A 141 6.33 9.48 17.57
N LEU A 142 5.01 9.32 17.76
CA LEU A 142 4.33 8.05 17.51
C LEU A 142 4.11 7.81 16.01
N ILE A 143 3.78 8.87 15.26
CA ILE A 143 3.75 8.84 13.79
C ILE A 143 5.14 8.50 13.24
N ALA A 144 6.19 9.16 13.74
CA ALA A 144 7.56 8.85 13.36
C ALA A 144 7.92 7.38 13.67
N GLY A 145 7.51 6.86 14.82
CA GLY A 145 7.68 5.45 15.18
C GLY A 145 6.99 4.50 14.21
N LEU A 146 5.75 4.80 13.79
CA LEU A 146 5.03 4.01 12.80
C LEU A 146 5.72 4.01 11.44
N VAL A 147 6.20 5.18 10.99
CA VAL A 147 6.95 5.29 9.73
C VAL A 147 8.25 4.50 9.79
N VAL A 148 9.01 4.63 10.88
CA VAL A 148 10.25 3.85 11.09
C VAL A 148 9.97 2.35 11.12
N PHE A 149 8.89 1.93 11.78
CA PHE A 149 8.47 0.53 11.83
C PHE A 149 8.14 -0.03 10.44
N VAL A 150 7.36 0.72 9.64
CA VAL A 150 7.03 0.35 8.25
C VAL A 150 8.29 0.25 7.39
N LEU A 151 9.22 1.22 7.50
CA LEU A 151 10.49 1.20 6.78
C LEU A 151 11.36 0.00 7.17
N LEU A 152 11.39 -0.35 8.46
CA LEU A 152 12.11 -1.50 8.97
C LEU A 152 11.56 -2.79 8.38
N ILE A 153 10.24 -2.99 8.42
CA ILE A 153 9.60 -4.19 7.86
C ILE A 153 9.80 -4.27 6.36
N GLY A 154 9.64 -3.15 5.64
CA GLY A 154 9.89 -3.09 4.21
C GLY A 154 11.33 -3.44 3.87
N SER A 155 12.31 -2.92 4.63
CA SER A 155 13.72 -3.25 4.44
C SER A 155 14.00 -4.73 4.67
N VAL A 156 13.45 -5.31 5.74
CA VAL A 156 13.62 -6.75 6.03
C VAL A 156 12.99 -7.60 4.92
N GLY A 157 11.76 -7.29 4.53
CA GLY A 157 11.05 -7.99 3.45
C GLY A 157 11.84 -7.93 2.15
N TYR A 158 12.32 -6.74 1.75
CA TYR A 158 13.15 -6.58 0.55
C TYR A 158 14.45 -7.37 0.61
N THR A 159 15.20 -7.29 1.72
CA THR A 159 16.47 -8.02 1.86
C THR A 159 16.25 -9.52 1.77
N LEU A 160 15.18 -10.04 2.38
CA LEU A 160 14.85 -11.46 2.33
C LEU A 160 14.36 -11.89 0.96
N GLY A 161 13.58 -11.06 0.25
CA GLY A 161 13.19 -11.33 -1.13
C GLY A 161 14.39 -11.34 -2.07
N HIS A 162 15.31 -10.39 -1.91
CA HIS A 162 16.54 -10.31 -2.72
C HIS A 162 17.48 -11.49 -2.48
N HIS A 163 17.49 -12.03 -1.27
CA HIS A 163 18.24 -13.23 -0.89
C HIS A 163 17.32 -14.44 -0.72
N ASN A 164 16.27 -14.56 -1.54
CA ASN A 164 15.28 -15.63 -1.38
C ASN A 164 15.90 -17.04 -1.41
N TYR A 165 17.01 -17.24 -2.11
CA TYR A 165 17.77 -18.49 -2.10
C TYR A 165 18.16 -18.99 -0.69
N LEU A 166 18.28 -18.10 0.30
CA LEU A 166 18.62 -18.51 1.67
C LEU A 166 17.45 -19.18 2.42
N ILE A 167 16.21 -18.98 1.96
CA ILE A 167 14.99 -19.35 2.70
C ILE A 167 14.05 -20.22 1.85
N MET A 168 14.00 -20.01 0.53
CA MET A 168 13.06 -20.65 -0.38
C MET A 168 13.79 -21.26 -1.59
N SER A 169 13.40 -22.50 -1.92
CA SER A 169 13.75 -23.15 -3.18
C SER A 169 12.80 -22.73 -4.31
N CYS A 170 13.20 -22.98 -5.56
CA CYS A 170 12.34 -22.70 -6.72
C CYS A 170 11.01 -23.47 -6.69
N GLU A 171 10.99 -24.69 -6.14
CA GLU A 171 9.77 -25.50 -6.00
C GLU A 171 8.72 -24.80 -5.12
N ASN A 172 9.14 -24.08 -4.07
CA ASN A 172 8.22 -23.33 -3.21
C ASN A 172 7.48 -22.24 -3.98
N PHE A 173 8.16 -21.58 -4.93
CA PHE A 173 7.53 -20.57 -5.79
C PHE A 173 6.55 -21.20 -6.78
N GLU A 174 6.93 -22.33 -7.40
CA GLU A 174 6.07 -23.05 -8.35
C GLU A 174 4.80 -23.59 -7.69
N VAL A 175 4.92 -24.21 -6.51
CA VAL A 175 3.76 -24.70 -5.74
C VAL A 175 2.82 -23.56 -5.34
N SER A 176 3.37 -22.36 -5.09
CA SER A 176 2.57 -21.16 -4.80
C SER A 176 1.90 -20.55 -6.04
N GLY A 177 2.16 -21.09 -7.24
CA GLY A 177 1.65 -20.59 -8.51
C GLY A 177 2.28 -19.27 -8.95
N GLN A 178 3.48 -18.96 -8.44
CA GLN A 178 4.26 -17.79 -8.83
C GLN A 178 5.29 -18.17 -9.91
N ASP A 179 5.74 -17.18 -10.68
CA ASP A 179 6.93 -17.35 -11.51
C ASP A 179 8.15 -17.67 -10.64
N THR A 180 9.13 -18.38 -11.18
CA THR A 180 10.38 -18.68 -10.48
C THR A 180 11.36 -17.51 -10.58
N PRO A 181 11.80 -16.91 -9.46
CA PRO A 181 12.82 -15.85 -9.48
C PRO A 181 14.13 -16.36 -10.09
N LYS A 182 14.87 -15.48 -10.79
CA LYS A 182 16.17 -15.86 -11.39
C LYS A 182 17.23 -16.25 -10.36
N ASN A 183 17.05 -15.83 -9.12
CA ASN A 183 17.96 -16.02 -7.99
C ASN A 183 17.43 -17.05 -6.98
N CYS A 184 16.50 -17.95 -7.38
CA CYS A 184 16.06 -19.05 -6.53
C CYS A 184 17.06 -20.22 -6.56
N LEU A 185 17.08 -21.01 -5.49
CA LEU A 185 17.91 -22.20 -5.39
C LEU A 185 17.16 -23.35 -6.10
N CYS A 186 17.63 -23.72 -7.30
CA CYS A 186 17.17 -24.92 -7.99
C CYS A 186 17.88 -26.12 -7.36
N GLU A 187 17.14 -27.06 -6.76
CA GLU A 187 17.71 -28.39 -6.51
C GLU A 187 17.90 -29.08 -7.87
N GLU A 188 19.14 -29.22 -8.32
CA GLU A 188 19.47 -30.12 -9.42
C GLU A 188 19.26 -31.56 -8.93
N ASN A 189 18.22 -32.22 -9.46
CA ASN A 189 18.07 -33.68 -9.38
C ASN A 189 18.98 -34.36 -10.41
#